data_AF-A0A7J7H3I7-F1
#
_entry.id   AF-A0A7J7H3I7-F1
#
_cell.length_a   1.000
_cell.length_b   1.000
_cell.length_c   1.000
_cell.angle_alpha   90.00
_cell.angle_beta   90.00
_cell.angle_gamma   90.00
#
_symmetry.space_group_name_H-M   'P 1'
#
loop_
_entity.id
_entity.type
_entity.pdbx_description
1 polymer ?
#
loop_
_entity_poly.entity_id
_entity_poly.type
_entity_poly.pdbx_seq_one_letter_code
_entity_poly.pdbx_strand_id
1 'polypeptide(L)'
;MRFKSLSFSLMLEYVKPPIFTLCVGNAWGEAALLLAAGAKGNRSALPSSTIMIKQPIARLQGQATDMDLARREVKNVKAELVKLYSKHIGKSPEEIEADIMRPKYFSPSEAVENGIIDKVLYNERGHEDRGVVADLKKAQLI
;
A
#
# COMPACT_ATOMS: atom_id res chain seq x y z
N MET A 1 -10.88 -5.39 14.53
CA MET A 1 -9.98 -4.46 13.80
C MET A 1 -10.09 -4.63 12.27
N ARG A 2 -11.26 -4.98 11.72
CA ARG A 2 -11.38 -5.69 10.43
C ARG A 2 -11.84 -4.87 9.21
N PHE A 3 -12.05 -3.56 9.37
CA PHE A 3 -12.62 -2.69 8.32
C PHE A 3 -11.99 -1.30 8.23
N LYS A 4 -11.09 -0.94 9.15
CA LYS A 4 -10.59 0.45 9.26
C LYS A 4 -9.76 0.85 8.04
N SER A 5 -9.02 -0.07 7.42
CA SER A 5 -8.11 0.27 6.33
C SER A 5 -8.80 0.62 5.01
N LEU A 6 -9.98 0.07 4.71
CA LEU A 6 -10.75 0.49 3.52
C LEU A 6 -11.17 1.95 3.64
N SER A 7 -11.60 2.37 4.84
CA SER A 7 -11.95 3.77 5.11
C SER A 7 -10.77 4.71 4.94
N PHE A 8 -9.56 4.30 5.34
CA PHE A 8 -8.36 5.11 5.16
C PHE A 8 -7.98 5.27 3.68
N SER A 9 -8.01 4.19 2.88
CA SER A 9 -7.73 4.27 1.44
C SER A 9 -8.66 5.27 0.74
N LEU A 10 -9.95 5.24 1.08
CA LEU A 10 -10.95 6.18 0.54
C LEU A 10 -10.75 7.61 1.06
N MET A 11 -10.29 7.77 2.31
CA MET A 11 -9.96 9.06 2.89
C MET A 11 -8.74 9.71 2.21
N LEU A 12 -7.76 8.91 1.78
CA LEU A 12 -6.62 9.42 1.01
C LEU A 12 -7.05 10.12 -0.29
N GLU A 13 -8.13 9.65 -0.93
CA GLU A 13 -8.68 10.27 -2.14
C GLU A 13 -9.55 11.50 -1.87
N TYR A 14 -10.15 11.58 -0.68
CA TYR A 14 -10.98 12.71 -0.28
C TYR A 14 -10.14 13.97 0.02
N VAL A 15 -8.90 13.77 0.45
CA VAL A 15 -7.97 14.84 0.82
C VAL A 15 -7.39 15.48 -0.45
N LYS A 16 -7.51 16.81 -0.58
CA LYS A 16 -7.05 17.58 -1.75
C LYS A 16 -5.54 17.49 -2.06
N PRO A 17 -4.61 17.59 -1.08
CA PRO A 17 -3.18 17.49 -1.39
C PRO A 17 -2.76 16.08 -1.81
N PRO A 18 -1.75 15.95 -2.69
CA PRO A 18 -1.20 14.66 -3.09
C PRO A 18 -0.54 13.98 -1.88
N ILE A 19 -0.90 12.71 -1.65
CA ILE A 19 -0.40 11.95 -0.50
C ILE A 19 0.80 11.10 -0.91
N PHE A 20 1.89 11.25 -0.17
CA PHE A 20 3.12 10.46 -0.33
C PHE A 20 3.06 9.25 0.60
N THR A 21 3.30 8.06 0.06
CA THR A 21 3.33 6.82 0.84
C THR A 21 4.73 6.24 0.85
N LEU A 22 5.23 5.92 2.04
CA LEU A 22 6.55 5.33 2.24
C LEU A 22 6.44 4.05 3.05
N CYS A 23 6.84 2.93 2.47
CA CYS A 23 6.97 1.66 3.19
C CYS A 23 8.35 1.53 3.81
N VAL A 24 8.37 1.49 5.15
CA VAL A 24 9.56 1.19 5.96
C VAL A 24 9.36 -0.18 6.61
N GLY A 25 10.17 -1.17 6.25
CA GLY A 25 10.14 -2.49 6.85
C GLY A 25 9.13 -3.43 6.20
N ASN A 26 7.84 -3.37 6.53
CA ASN A 26 6.85 -4.30 5.99
C ASN A 26 5.50 -3.63 5.73
N ALA A 27 4.89 -3.92 4.58
CA ALA A 27 3.52 -3.54 4.26
C ALA A 27 2.72 -4.78 3.85
N TRP A 28 1.92 -5.31 4.77
CA TRP A 28 1.23 -6.59 4.62
C TRP A 28 -0.29 -6.45 4.67
N GLY A 29 -0.97 -7.07 3.70
CA GLY A 29 -2.43 -7.08 3.59
C GLY A 29 -2.99 -5.68 3.36
N GLU A 30 -3.72 -5.17 4.36
CA GLU A 30 -4.34 -3.84 4.33
C GLU A 30 -3.32 -2.69 4.22
N ALA A 31 -2.12 -2.85 4.79
CA ALA A 31 -1.07 -1.85 4.67
C ALA A 31 -0.49 -1.75 3.24
N ALA A 32 -0.48 -2.86 2.49
CA ALA A 32 -0.07 -2.84 1.08
C ALA A 32 -1.09 -2.09 0.21
N LEU A 33 -2.38 -2.16 0.55
CA LEU A 33 -3.42 -1.37 -0.12
C LEU A 33 -3.22 0.12 0.14
N LEU A 34 -2.98 0.51 1.39
CA LEU A 34 -2.71 1.91 1.74
C LEU A 34 -1.46 2.45 1.04
N LEU A 35 -0.42 1.63 0.93
CA LEU A 35 0.79 1.97 0.18
C LEU A 35 0.45 2.23 -1.30
N ALA A 36 -0.33 1.35 -1.92
CA ALA A 36 -0.75 1.48 -3.32
C ALA A 36 -1.70 2.67 -3.57
N ALA A 37 -2.50 3.03 -2.56
CA ALA A 37 -3.47 4.14 -2.60
C ALA A 37 -2.85 5.54 -2.52
N GLY A 38 -1.53 5.65 -2.33
CA GLY A 38 -0.82 6.93 -2.43
C GLY A 38 -0.97 7.57 -3.82
N ALA A 39 -0.69 8.87 -3.91
CA ALA A 39 -0.71 9.57 -5.17
C ALA A 39 0.28 8.93 -6.16
N LYS A 40 -0.16 8.73 -7.40
CA LYS A 40 0.68 8.13 -8.46
C LYS A 40 1.97 8.93 -8.65
N GLY A 41 3.11 8.25 -8.67
CA GLY A 41 4.46 8.85 -8.70
C GLY A 41 5.06 9.09 -7.30
N ASN A 42 4.25 9.03 -6.25
CA ASN A 42 4.64 9.34 -4.86
C ASN A 42 4.57 8.12 -3.93
N ARG A 43 4.52 6.90 -4.49
CA ARG A 43 4.50 5.64 -3.74
C ARG A 43 5.89 5.04 -3.70
N SER A 44 6.47 4.90 -2.51
CA SER A 44 7.87 4.53 -2.34
C SER A 44 8.09 3.46 -1.26
N ALA A 45 9.16 2.67 -1.39
CA ALA A 45 9.57 1.72 -0.35
C ALA A 45 11.10 1.72 -0.19
N LEU A 46 11.58 1.37 1.01
CA LEU A 46 13.01 1.11 1.23
C LEU A 46 13.44 -0.24 0.64
N PRO A 47 14.73 -0.46 0.36
CA PRO A 47 15.23 -1.68 -0.29
C PRO A 47 15.07 -2.93 0.60
N SER A 48 15.03 -2.74 1.91
CA SER A 48 14.79 -3.81 2.89
C SER A 48 13.31 -4.08 3.15
N SER A 49 12.40 -3.38 2.46
CA SER A 49 10.97 -3.49 2.73
C SER A 49 10.37 -4.74 2.09
N THR A 50 9.43 -5.40 2.76
CA THR A 50 8.65 -6.50 2.15
C THR A 50 7.19 -6.12 2.02
N ILE A 51 6.65 -6.27 0.81
CA ILE A 51 5.26 -5.97 0.52
C ILE A 51 4.52 -7.29 0.32
N MET A 52 3.33 -7.44 0.89
CA MET A 52 2.54 -8.66 0.75
C MET A 52 1.07 -8.33 0.54
N ILE A 53 0.50 -8.86 -0.53
CA ILE A 53 -0.94 -8.80 -0.78
C ILE A 53 -1.57 -10.15 -0.45
N LYS A 54 -2.79 -10.10 0.10
CA LYS A 54 -3.57 -11.30 0.42
C LYS A 54 -5.05 -10.95 0.46
N GLN A 55 -5.89 -11.94 0.19
CA GLN A 55 -7.32 -11.83 0.42
C GLN A 55 -7.65 -11.61 1.91
N PRO A 56 -8.80 -10.99 2.23
CA PRO A 56 -9.24 -10.82 3.60
C PRO A 56 -9.50 -12.19 4.24
N ILE A 57 -8.98 -12.38 5.44
CA ILE A 57 -9.14 -13.63 6.18
C ILE A 57 -10.22 -13.42 7.25
N ALA A 58 -11.27 -14.23 7.20
CA ALA A 58 -12.31 -14.29 8.22
C ALA A 58 -12.34 -15.67 8.86
N ARG A 59 -12.33 -15.72 10.20
CA ARG A 59 -12.64 -16.94 10.96
C ARG A 59 -14.03 -16.72 11.56
N LEU A 60 -14.95 -17.62 11.24
CA LEU A 60 -16.37 -17.52 11.59
C LEU A 60 -16.75 -18.75 12.43
N GLN A 61 -17.52 -18.53 13.49
CA GLN A 61 -18.16 -19.55 14.33
C GLN A 61 -19.53 -19.01 14.76
N GLY A 62 -20.54 -19.88 14.86
CA GLY A 62 -21.89 -19.48 15.24
C GLY A 62 -22.96 -20.36 14.59
N GLN A 63 -24.22 -19.92 14.66
CA GLN A 63 -25.33 -20.58 13.98
C GLN A 63 -25.13 -20.54 12.46
N ALA A 64 -25.69 -21.53 11.76
CA ALA A 64 -25.55 -21.64 10.30
C ALA A 64 -25.98 -20.35 9.57
N THR A 65 -27.10 -19.74 10.00
CA THR A 65 -27.62 -18.48 9.45
C THR A 65 -26.63 -17.32 9.57
N ASP A 66 -26.00 -17.18 10.75
CA ASP A 66 -25.00 -16.14 10.98
C ASP A 66 -23.73 -16.37 10.16
N MET A 67 -23.35 -17.64 9.95
CA MET A 67 -22.23 -17.99 9.09
C MET A 67 -22.49 -17.59 7.64
N ASP A 68 -23.71 -17.79 7.14
CA ASP A 68 -24.06 -17.43 5.76
C ASP A 68 -24.09 -15.92 5.55
N LEU A 69 -24.64 -15.17 6.52
CA LEU A 69 -24.60 -13.71 6.50
C LEU A 69 -23.16 -13.19 6.51
N ALA A 70 -22.32 -13.73 7.40
CA ALA A 70 -20.93 -13.30 7.51
C ALA A 70 -20.10 -13.70 6.28
N ARG A 71 -20.35 -14.87 5.66
CA ARG A 71 -19.71 -15.26 4.39
C ARG A 71 -20.04 -14.27 3.28
N ARG A 72 -21.31 -13.84 3.18
CA ARG A 72 -21.73 -12.83 2.21
C ARG A 72 -20.97 -11.53 2.41
N GLU A 73 -20.83 -11.09 3.65
CA GLU A 73 -20.10 -9.86 3.96
C GLU A 73 -18.61 -9.94 3.60
N VAL A 74 -17.95 -11.06 3.92
CA VAL A 74 -16.55 -11.28 3.53
C VAL A 74 -16.37 -11.26 2.01
N LYS A 75 -17.34 -11.80 1.26
CA LYS A 75 -17.33 -11.76 -0.21
C LYS A 75 -17.46 -10.33 -0.72
N ASN A 76 -18.32 -9.52 -0.13
CA ASN A 76 -18.48 -8.10 -0.48
C ASN A 76 -17.18 -7.32 -0.23
N VAL A 77 -16.57 -7.50 0.96
CA VAL A 77 -15.30 -6.85 1.31
C VAL A 77 -14.18 -7.26 0.36
N LYS A 78 -14.12 -8.54 -0.01
CA LYS A 78 -13.14 -9.02 -1.00
C LYS A 78 -13.32 -8.32 -2.34
N ALA A 79 -14.56 -8.19 -2.83
CA ALA A 79 -14.83 -7.53 -4.10
C ALA A 79 -14.41 -6.04 -4.09
N GLU A 80 -14.71 -5.32 -3.01
CA GLU A 80 -14.27 -3.92 -2.87
C GLU A 80 -12.74 -3.80 -2.77
N LEU A 81 -12.09 -4.71 -2.05
CA LEU A 81 -10.62 -4.76 -1.96
C LEU A 81 -9.99 -4.95 -3.35
N VAL A 82 -10.51 -5.89 -4.14
CA VAL A 82 -10.06 -6.17 -5.52
C VAL A 82 -10.22 -4.93 -6.39
N LYS A 83 -11.37 -4.27 -6.32
CA LYS A 83 -11.67 -3.06 -7.09
C LYS A 83 -10.70 -1.93 -6.76
N LEU A 84 -10.40 -1.70 -5.47
CA LEU A 84 -9.44 -0.69 -5.04
C LEU A 84 -8.02 -1.01 -5.52
N TYR A 85 -7.58 -2.27 -5.38
CA TYR A 85 -6.29 -2.68 -5.91
C TYR A 85 -6.20 -2.53 -7.42
N SER A 86 -7.23 -2.95 -8.16
CA SER A 86 -7.29 -2.78 -9.62
C SER A 86 -7.18 -1.30 -10.01
N LYS A 87 -7.90 -0.41 -9.31
CA LYS A 87 -7.83 1.04 -9.52
C LYS A 87 -6.43 1.62 -9.33
N HIS A 88 -5.73 1.24 -8.24
CA HIS A 88 -4.44 1.83 -7.89
C HIS A 88 -3.24 1.19 -8.60
N ILE A 89 -3.32 -0.12 -8.86
CA ILE A 89 -2.25 -0.88 -9.51
C ILE A 89 -2.36 -0.82 -11.05
N GLY A 90 -3.58 -0.69 -11.58
CA GLY A 90 -3.84 -0.65 -13.03
C GLY A 90 -3.96 -2.03 -13.69
N LYS A 91 -4.07 -3.11 -12.91
CA LYS A 91 -4.35 -4.47 -13.39
C LYS A 91 -5.86 -4.74 -13.44
N SER A 92 -6.28 -5.75 -14.19
CA SER A 92 -7.70 -6.14 -14.22
C SER A 92 -8.15 -6.69 -12.86
N PRO A 93 -9.45 -6.59 -12.51
CA PRO A 93 -9.97 -7.22 -11.29
C PRO A 93 -9.68 -8.72 -11.20
N GLU A 94 -9.75 -9.43 -12.32
CA GLU A 94 -9.49 -10.88 -12.41
C GLU A 94 -8.03 -11.22 -12.11
N GLU A 95 -7.09 -10.42 -12.62
CA GLU A 95 -5.65 -10.57 -12.33
C GLU A 95 -5.38 -10.34 -10.84
N ILE A 96 -5.99 -9.29 -10.26
CA ILE A 96 -5.87 -9.01 -8.83
C ILE A 96 -6.47 -10.13 -7.99
N GLU A 97 -7.63 -10.67 -8.36
CA GLU A 97 -8.25 -11.80 -7.65
C GLU A 97 -7.36 -13.03 -7.61
N ALA A 98 -6.71 -13.35 -8.74
CA ALA A 98 -5.74 -14.43 -8.82
C ALA A 98 -4.50 -14.14 -7.94
N ASP A 99 -3.97 -12.92 -8.02
CA ASP A 99 -2.78 -12.49 -7.27
C ASP A 99 -2.98 -12.50 -5.74
N ILE A 100 -4.19 -12.18 -5.25
CA ILE A 100 -4.49 -12.15 -3.79
C ILE A 100 -5.02 -13.48 -3.24
N MET A 101 -5.31 -14.48 -4.09
CA MET A 101 -5.91 -15.75 -3.66
C MET A 101 -5.07 -16.45 -2.59
N ARG A 102 -3.74 -16.34 -2.71
CA ARG A 102 -2.77 -16.74 -1.68
C ARG A 102 -1.91 -15.53 -1.30
N PRO A 103 -1.31 -15.53 -0.11
CA PRO A 103 -0.33 -14.50 0.24
C PRO A 103 0.79 -14.49 -0.80
N LYS A 104 0.95 -13.36 -1.49
CA LYS A 104 2.03 -13.13 -2.46
C LYS A 104 2.93 -12.05 -1.89
N TYR A 105 4.22 -12.37 -1.79
CA TYR A 105 5.24 -11.48 -1.29
C TYR A 105 5.99 -10.86 -2.47
N PHE A 106 6.37 -9.60 -2.31
CA PHE A 106 7.12 -8.83 -3.27
C PHE A 106 8.30 -8.19 -2.56
N SER A 107 9.46 -8.32 -3.19
CA SER A 107 10.56 -7.39 -2.98
C SER A 107 10.15 -5.97 -3.45
N PRO A 108 10.83 -4.91 -3.00
CA PRO A 108 10.53 -3.55 -3.45
C PRO A 108 10.61 -3.39 -4.97
N SER A 109 11.58 -4.06 -5.62
CA SER A 109 11.74 -4.03 -7.07
C SER A 109 10.57 -4.69 -7.79
N GLU A 110 10.17 -5.89 -7.36
CA GLU A 110 8.98 -6.57 -7.91
C GLU A 110 7.71 -5.76 -7.66
N ALA A 111 7.61 -5.04 -6.54
CA ALA A 111 6.48 -4.19 -6.24
C ALA A 111 6.39 -2.97 -7.17
N VAL A 112 7.53 -2.46 -7.68
CA VAL A 112 7.55 -1.45 -8.75
C VAL A 112 7.03 -2.06 -10.06
N GLU A 113 7.58 -3.21 -10.46
CA GLU A 113 7.17 -3.90 -11.69
C GLU A 113 5.69 -4.26 -11.70
N ASN A 114 5.15 -4.64 -10.54
CA ASN A 114 3.75 -4.98 -10.36
C ASN A 114 2.84 -3.76 -10.19
N GLY A 115 3.37 -2.52 -10.19
CA GLY A 115 2.59 -1.28 -10.10
C GLY A 115 2.06 -0.94 -8.70
N ILE A 116 2.54 -1.63 -7.66
CA ILE A 116 2.14 -1.41 -6.26
C ILE A 116 2.80 -0.15 -5.71
N ILE A 117 4.05 0.09 -6.07
CA ILE A 117 4.81 1.31 -5.76
C ILE A 117 5.43 1.89 -7.04
N ASP A 118 5.88 3.13 -6.98
CA ASP A 118 6.48 3.81 -8.13
C ASP A 118 8.02 3.74 -8.11
N LYS A 119 8.63 3.76 -6.92
CA LYS A 119 10.10 3.73 -6.80
C LYS A 119 10.60 3.09 -5.51
N VAL A 120 11.84 2.59 -5.55
CA VAL A 120 12.59 2.15 -4.38
C VAL A 120 13.54 3.27 -3.98
N LEU A 121 13.50 3.70 -2.72
CA LEU A 121 14.38 4.74 -2.19
C LEU A 121 15.64 4.10 -1.63
N TYR A 122 16.77 4.29 -2.32
CA TYR A 122 18.07 3.91 -1.79
C TYR A 122 18.59 5.03 -0.88
N ASN A 123 19.39 4.66 0.12
CA ASN A 123 20.00 5.63 1.01
C ASN A 123 21.09 6.40 0.26
N GLU A 124 20.73 7.57 -0.27
CA GLU A 124 21.70 8.54 -0.81
C GLU A 124 22.21 9.50 0.27
N ARG A 125 22.32 9.06 1.54
CA ARG A 125 23.17 9.75 2.53
C ARG A 125 24.64 9.63 2.10
N GLY A 126 24.99 10.39 1.08
CA GLY A 126 26.31 10.42 0.48
C GLY A 126 26.72 11.81 -0.02
N HIS A 127 25.81 12.75 -0.32
CA HIS A 127 26.27 14.02 -0.91
C HIS A 127 25.37 15.27 -0.82
N GLU A 128 24.36 15.33 0.05
CA GLU A 128 23.41 16.46 0.08
C GLU A 128 23.43 17.35 1.35
N ASP A 129 24.27 17.07 2.35
CA ASP A 129 24.56 18.07 3.39
C ASP A 129 25.36 19.27 2.84
N ARG A 130 25.83 19.21 1.58
CA ARG A 130 26.45 20.38 0.92
C ARG A 130 25.45 21.49 0.62
N GLY A 131 24.17 21.20 0.41
CA GLY A 131 23.16 22.23 0.10
C GLY A 131 22.94 23.14 1.30
N VAL A 132 22.56 22.55 2.43
CA VAL A 132 22.27 23.28 3.68
C VAL A 132 23.54 23.95 4.24
N VAL A 133 24.69 23.26 4.22
CA VAL A 133 25.95 23.85 4.69
C VAL A 133 26.46 24.95 3.74
N ALA A 134 26.27 24.83 2.42
CA ALA A 134 26.61 25.90 1.49
C ALA A 134 25.70 27.12 1.65
N ASP A 135 24.40 26.90 1.87
CA ASP A 135 23.43 27.98 2.10
C ASP A 135 23.67 28.69 3.44
N LEU A 136 24.04 27.94 4.49
CA LEU A 136 24.44 28.51 5.78
C LEU A 136 25.76 29.29 5.71
N LYS A 137 26.76 28.80 4.96
CA LYS A 137 28.00 29.54 4.67
C LYS A 137 27.74 30.81 3.87
N LYS A 138 26.82 30.75 2.90
CA LYS A 138 26.45 31.90 2.07
C LYS A 138 25.66 32.95 2.86
N ALA A 139 24.96 32.52 3.91
CA ALA A 139 24.23 33.37 4.86
C ALA A 139 25.07 33.81 6.08
N GLN A 140 26.37 33.45 6.17
CA GLN A 140 27.27 33.79 7.28
C GLN A 140 26.74 33.41 8.69
N LEU A 141 25.90 32.39 8.79
CA LEU A 141 25.32 31.95 10.07
C LEU A 141 26.11 30.82 10.74
N ILE A 142 27.07 30.22 10.02
CA ILE A 142 28.13 29.33 10.52
C ILE A 142 29.37 29.51 9.65
#